data_AF-A0A0K8SFP6-F1
#
_entry.id   AF-A0A0K8SFP6-F1
#
_cell.length_a   1.000
_cell.length_b   1.000
_cell.length_c   1.000
_cell.angle_alpha   90.00
_cell.angle_beta   90.00
_cell.angle_gamma   90.00
#
_symmetry.space_group_name_H-M   'P 1'
#
loop_
_entity.id
_entity.type
_entity.pdbx_description
1 polymer ?
#
loop_
_entity_poly.entity_id
_entity_poly.type
_entity_poly.pdbx_seq_one_letter_code
_entity_poly.pdbx_strand_id
1 'polypeptide(L)'
;LGVWCAKVISNEALWEKKNQKLISEDIRKRKGKWTGLTSRTEEGPVERQALEWNPQGFRRLGRPRISWRRLVEEELSCVGRTWQQPKVLARDREGWCNLVEPKE
;
A
#
# COMPACT_ATOMS: atom_id res chain seq x y z
N LEU A 1 -2.30 22.64 -32.82
CA LEU A 1 -3.50 22.60 -31.96
C LEU A 1 -3.11 23.19 -30.61
N GLY A 2 -3.33 24.49 -30.42
CA GLY A 2 -2.93 25.21 -29.21
C GLY A 2 -4.01 25.10 -28.14
N VAL A 3 -3.78 24.26 -27.13
CA VAL A 3 -4.62 24.25 -25.94
C VAL A 3 -4.13 25.36 -25.01
N TRP A 4 -4.84 26.49 -25.01
CA TRP A 4 -4.58 27.58 -24.08
C TRP A 4 -5.37 27.30 -22.79
N CYS A 5 -4.68 26.88 -21.73
CA CYS A 5 -5.32 26.68 -20.43
C CYS A 5 -5.42 28.04 -19.72
N ALA A 6 -6.58 28.69 -19.82
CA ALA A 6 -6.83 30.01 -19.23
C ALA A 6 -6.81 30.04 -17.69
N LYS A 7 -6.73 28.88 -17.03
CA LYS A 7 -6.64 28.76 -15.56
C LYS A 7 -5.68 27.65 -15.18
N VAL A 8 -4.52 28.04 -14.64
CA VAL A 8 -3.63 27.14 -13.92
C VAL A 8 -4.29 26.85 -12.58
N ILE A 9 -4.80 25.63 -12.41
CA ILE A 9 -5.40 25.16 -11.14
C ILE A 9 -4.36 24.25 -10.48
N SER A 10 -4.07 24.46 -9.19
CA SER A 10 -3.19 23.54 -8.45
C SER A 10 -3.90 22.21 -8.21
N ASN A 11 -3.13 21.13 -8.04
CA ASN A 11 -3.70 19.83 -7.70
C ASN A 11 -4.48 19.87 -6.39
N GLU A 12 -4.04 20.67 -5.41
CA GLU A 12 -4.75 20.85 -4.13
C GLU A 12 -6.14 21.46 -4.34
N ALA A 13 -6.23 22.55 -5.10
CA ALA A 13 -7.50 23.22 -5.40
C ALA A 13 -8.45 22.31 -6.21
N LEU A 14 -7.91 21.42 -7.03
CA LEU A 14 -8.69 20.44 -7.78
C LEU A 14 -9.24 19.33 -6.86
N TRP A 15 -8.44 18.83 -5.91
CA TRP A 15 -8.87 17.83 -4.92
C TRP A 15 -9.93 18.36 -3.96
N GLU A 16 -9.74 19.58 -3.43
CA GLU A 16 -10.73 20.27 -2.59
C GLU A 16 -12.06 20.42 -3.33
N LYS A 17 -12.02 20.89 -4.58
CA LYS A 17 -13.23 21.07 -5.39
C LYS A 17 -13.95 19.75 -5.70
N LYS A 18 -13.21 18.64 -5.77
CA LYS A 18 -13.75 17.31 -6.08
C LYS A 18 -14.06 16.48 -4.85
N ASN A 19 -13.75 16.95 -3.63
CA ASN A 19 -13.78 16.15 -2.40
C ASN A 19 -13.09 14.78 -2.58
N GLN A 20 -11.99 14.75 -3.34
CA GLN A 20 -11.27 13.51 -3.65
C GLN A 20 -10.14 13.28 -2.65
N LYS A 21 -10.05 12.05 -2.13
CA LYS A 21 -8.92 11.62 -1.30
C LYS A 21 -7.66 11.45 -2.16
N LEU A 22 -6.50 11.59 -1.52
CA LEU A 22 -5.22 11.37 -2.16
C LEU A 22 -5.13 9.92 -2.66
N ILE A 23 -4.71 9.74 -3.91
CA ILE A 23 -4.54 8.40 -4.50
C ILE A 23 -3.58 7.52 -3.68
N SER A 24 -2.60 8.13 -2.99
CA SER A 24 -1.68 7.43 -2.10
C SER A 24 -2.41 6.73 -0.94
N GLU A 25 -3.47 7.34 -0.40
CA GLU A 25 -4.27 6.75 0.68
C GLU A 25 -5.03 5.52 0.19
N ASP A 26 -5.68 5.60 -0.97
CA ASP A 26 -6.38 4.46 -1.56
C ASP A 26 -5.42 3.33 -1.92
N ILE A 27 -4.25 3.66 -2.46
CA ILE A 27 -3.20 2.69 -2.73
C ILE A 27 -2.79 2.00 -1.43
N ARG A 28 -2.46 2.76 -0.37
CA ARG A 28 -2.09 2.24 0.96
C ARG A 28 -3.17 1.32 1.53
N LYS A 29 -4.44 1.72 1.48
CA LYS A 29 -5.59 0.93 1.91
C LYS A 29 -5.69 -0.40 1.16
N ARG A 30 -5.56 -0.37 -0.17
CA ARG A 30 -5.55 -1.58 -1.01
C ARG A 30 -4.37 -2.49 -0.68
N LYS A 31 -3.18 -1.92 -0.43
CA LYS A 31 -2.00 -2.70 0.00
C LYS A 31 -2.29 -3.43 1.31
N GLY A 32 -2.80 -2.72 2.31
CA GLY A 32 -3.15 -3.29 3.60
C GLY A 32 -4.26 -4.35 3.51
N LYS A 33 -5.31 -4.12 2.70
CA LYS A 33 -6.34 -5.14 2.46
C LYS A 33 -5.75 -6.42 1.86
N TRP A 34 -4.87 -6.28 0.87
CA TRP A 34 -4.20 -7.41 0.24
C TRP A 34 -3.27 -8.15 1.21
N THR A 35 -2.40 -7.44 1.93
CA THR A 35 -1.51 -8.04 2.95
C THR A 35 -2.30 -8.80 4.01
N GLY A 36 -3.43 -8.25 4.47
CA GLY A 36 -4.30 -8.92 5.43
C GLY A 36 -4.95 -10.18 4.85
N LEU A 37 -5.44 -10.11 3.61
CA LEU A 37 -6.03 -11.28 2.92
C LEU A 37 -5.00 -12.40 2.78
N THR A 38 -3.83 -12.08 2.22
CA THR A 38 -2.74 -13.04 2.01
C THR A 38 -2.23 -13.64 3.32
N SER A 39 -2.21 -12.86 4.41
CA SER A 39 -1.78 -13.35 5.73
C SER A 39 -2.81 -14.30 6.39
N ARG A 40 -4.08 -14.23 5.98
CA ARG A 40 -5.16 -15.10 6.47
C ARG A 40 -5.33 -16.38 5.66
N THR A 41 -4.81 -16.44 4.44
CA THR A 41 -4.83 -17.66 3.63
C THR A 41 -3.95 -18.75 4.25
N GLU A 42 -4.32 -20.01 4.04
CA GLU A 42 -3.59 -21.20 4.49
C GLU A 42 -2.13 -21.24 3.98
N GLU A 43 -1.32 -22.19 4.46
CA GLU A 43 0.09 -22.31 4.07
C GLU A 43 0.25 -22.99 2.70
N GLY A 44 1.16 -22.49 1.86
CA GLY A 44 1.39 -23.01 0.49
C GLY A 44 0.84 -22.24 -0.73
N PRO A 45 -0.06 -21.21 -0.62
CA PRO A 45 -0.48 -20.40 -1.76
C PRO A 45 0.67 -19.53 -2.29
N VAL A 46 0.74 -19.39 -3.61
CA VAL A 46 1.71 -18.55 -4.35
C VAL A 46 1.72 -17.12 -3.82
N GLU A 47 0.58 -16.63 -3.34
CA GLU A 47 0.38 -15.30 -2.77
C GLU A 47 1.21 -15.08 -1.50
N ARG A 48 1.25 -16.06 -0.59
CA ARG A 48 2.02 -15.96 0.66
C ARG A 48 3.51 -16.06 0.40
N GLN A 49 3.91 -16.93 -0.54
CA GLN A 49 5.29 -16.98 -1.01
C GLN A 49 5.70 -15.66 -1.67
N ALA A 50 4.85 -15.06 -2.51
CA ALA A 50 5.12 -13.78 -3.14
C ALA A 50 5.27 -12.62 -2.14
N LEU A 51 4.51 -12.64 -1.03
CA LEU A 51 4.62 -11.67 0.04
C LEU A 51 5.97 -11.76 0.77
N GLU A 52 6.45 -12.98 1.01
CA GLU A 52 7.72 -13.24 1.73
C GLU A 52 8.95 -13.26 0.81
N TRP A 53 8.74 -13.33 -0.50
CA TRP A 53 9.79 -13.51 -1.50
C TRP A 53 10.84 -12.39 -1.42
N ASN A 54 12.09 -12.78 -1.13
CA ASN A 54 13.25 -11.91 -1.28
C ASN A 54 13.91 -12.18 -2.65
N PRO A 55 13.73 -11.31 -3.66
CA PRO A 55 14.24 -11.57 -5.00
C PRO A 55 15.76 -11.60 -5.01
N GLN A 56 16.33 -12.79 -5.22
CA GLN A 56 17.77 -12.98 -5.35
C GLN A 56 18.23 -12.58 -6.75
N GLY A 57 19.47 -12.10 -6.84
CA GLY A 57 20.15 -11.82 -8.12
C GLY A 57 20.04 -10.37 -8.61
N PHE A 58 20.46 -10.17 -9.87
CA PHE A 58 20.56 -8.85 -10.48
C PHE A 58 19.20 -8.34 -10.96
N ARG A 59 19.00 -7.03 -10.78
CA ARG A 59 17.78 -6.33 -11.17
C ARG A 59 17.94 -5.72 -12.57
N ARG A 60 17.07 -6.10 -13.52
CA ARG A 60 17.04 -5.43 -14.84
C ARG A 60 16.69 -3.95 -14.72
N LEU A 61 17.31 -3.14 -15.58
CA LEU A 61 16.98 -1.72 -15.75
C LEU A 61 15.50 -1.57 -16.14
N GLY A 62 14.83 -0.55 -15.59
CA GLY A 62 13.39 -0.30 -15.80
C GLY A 62 12.46 -0.91 -14.75
N ARG A 63 12.90 -1.88 -13.94
CA ARG A 63 12.07 -2.39 -12.83
C ARG A 63 12.10 -1.37 -11.66
N PRO A 64 10.98 -1.08 -10.96
CA PRO A 64 10.91 -0.10 -9.85
C PRO A 64 11.80 -0.39 -8.62
N ARG A 65 12.76 0.48 -8.28
CA ARG A 65 13.82 0.24 -7.26
C ARG A 65 13.33 -0.37 -5.93
N ILE A 66 12.16 0.05 -5.45
CA ILE A 66 11.57 -0.41 -4.20
C ILE A 66 10.70 -1.64 -4.46
N SER A 67 10.87 -2.69 -3.64
CA SER A 67 10.00 -3.87 -3.69
C SER A 67 8.72 -3.65 -2.89
N TRP A 68 7.69 -4.44 -3.18
CA TRP A 68 6.44 -4.40 -2.42
C TRP A 68 6.67 -4.56 -0.91
N ARG A 69 7.45 -5.57 -0.50
CA ARG A 69 7.78 -5.85 0.90
C ARG A 69 8.41 -4.64 1.60
N ARG A 70 9.41 -4.00 0.99
CA ARG A 70 10.08 -2.82 1.57
C ARG A 70 9.13 -1.64 1.73
N LEU A 71 8.25 -1.45 0.75
CA LEU A 71 7.30 -0.36 0.77
C LEU A 71 6.23 -0.56 1.86
N VAL A 72 5.72 -1.79 2.01
CA VAL A 72 4.79 -2.13 3.09
C VAL A 72 5.48 -2.06 4.46
N GLU A 73 6.74 -2.50 4.56
CA GLU A 73 7.52 -2.40 5.81
C GLU A 73 7.77 -0.95 6.22
N GLU A 74 8.00 -0.05 5.27
CA GLU A 74 8.08 1.39 5.51
C GLU A 74 6.73 1.97 5.95
N GLU A 75 5.63 1.60 5.30
CA GLU A 75 4.28 2.02 5.72
C GLU A 75 3.95 1.53 7.15
N LEU A 76 4.41 0.33 7.53
CA LEU A 76 4.25 -0.24 8.87
C LEU A 76 5.18 0.41 9.91
N SER A 77 6.38 0.82 9.50
CA SER A 77 7.32 1.48 10.41
C SER A 77 6.79 2.85 10.85
N CYS A 78 6.06 3.56 9.98
CA CYS A 78 5.37 4.80 10.32
C CYS A 78 4.36 4.64 11.46
N VAL A 79 3.83 3.43 11.68
CA VAL A 79 2.88 3.10 12.77
C VAL A 79 3.54 2.28 13.88
N GLY A 80 4.88 2.23 13.92
CA GLY A 80 5.65 1.55 14.97
C GLY A 80 5.59 0.02 14.90
N ARG A 81 5.31 -0.56 13.73
CA ARG A 81 5.16 -2.02 13.55
C ARG A 81 6.28 -2.60 12.69
N THR A 82 6.69 -3.83 12.99
CA THR A 82 7.68 -4.58 12.22
C THR A 82 7.01 -5.59 11.28
N TRP A 83 7.72 -6.06 10.25
CA TRP A 83 7.20 -6.98 9.22
C TRP A 83 6.58 -8.29 9.75
N GLN A 84 6.97 -8.78 10.93
CA GLN A 84 6.43 -10.02 11.49
C GLN A 84 5.06 -9.83 12.16
N GLN A 85 4.79 -8.64 12.68
CA GLN A 85 3.57 -8.34 13.44
C GLN A 85 2.28 -8.38 12.59
N PRO A 86 2.27 -7.95 11.31
CA PRO A 86 1.12 -8.09 10.42
C PRO A 86 0.58 -9.51 10.30
N LYS A 87 1.44 -10.54 10.34
CA LYS A 87 1.00 -11.95 10.21
C LYS A 87 0.07 -12.36 11.36
N VAL A 88 0.33 -11.83 12.55
CA VAL A 88 -0.47 -12.08 13.76
C VAL A 88 -1.68 -11.14 13.77
N LEU A 89 -1.46 -9.84 13.53
CA LEU A 89 -2.51 -8.83 13.56
C LEU A 89 -3.56 -9.05 12.48
N ALA A 90 -3.20 -9.53 11.30
CA ALA A 90 -4.14 -9.79 10.21
C ALA A 90 -5.18 -10.87 10.54
N ARG A 91 -4.93 -11.73 11.55
CA ARG A 91 -5.91 -12.69 12.06
C ARG A 91 -7.02 -12.00 12.86
N ASP A 92 -6.67 -10.96 13.61
CA ASP A 92 -7.63 -10.05 14.23
C ASP A 92 -8.20 -9.11 13.15
N ARG A 93 -9.42 -9.42 12.69
CA ARG A 93 -10.07 -8.62 11.64
C ARG A 93 -10.31 -7.18 12.07
N GLU A 94 -10.66 -6.95 13.34
CA GLU A 94 -11.01 -5.62 13.83
C GLU A 94 -9.74 -4.78 14.00
N GLY A 95 -8.73 -5.33 14.69
CA GLY A 95 -7.41 -4.69 14.82
C GLY A 95 -6.74 -4.42 13.48
N TRP A 96 -6.86 -5.34 12.51
CA TRP A 96 -6.36 -5.13 11.16
C TRP A 96 -7.12 -4.03 10.41
N CYS A 97 -8.45 -4.01 10.51
CA CYS A 97 -9.27 -2.97 9.87
C CYS A 97 -8.90 -1.59 10.40
N ASN A 98 -8.78 -1.45 11.72
CA ASN A 98 -8.41 -0.19 12.37
C ASN A 98 -7.00 0.29 11.97
N LEU A 99 -6.08 -0.63 11.65
CA LEU A 99 -4.75 -0.27 11.16
C LEU A 99 -4.76 0.24 9.71
N VAL A 100 -5.51 -0.44 8.83
CA VAL A 100 -5.49 -0.18 7.38
C VAL A 100 -6.43 0.96 6.99
N GLU A 101 -7.59 1.03 7.64
CA GLU A 101 -8.65 2.02 7.44
C GLU A 101 -9.11 2.52 8.81
N PRO A 102 -8.28 3.32 9.50
CA PRO A 102 -8.72 3.97 10.74
C PRO A 102 -9.99 4.77 10.43
N LYS A 103 -11.02 4.57 11.24
CA LYS A 103 -12.25 5.37 11.17
C LYS A 103 -11.86 6.81 11.53
N GLU A 104 -12.09 7.73 10.59
CA GLU A 104 -12.00 9.18 10.79
C GLU A 104 -12.99 9.63 11.88
#